data_AF-A0A1Y0IQK2-F1
#
_entry.id   AF-A0A1Y0IQK2-F1
#
_cell.length_a   1.000
_cell.length_b   1.000
_cell.length_c   1.000
_cell.angle_alpha   90.00
_cell.angle_beta   90.00
_cell.angle_gamma   90.00
#
_symmetry.space_group_name_H-M   'P 1'
#
loop_
_entity.id
_entity.type
_entity.pdbx_description
1 polymer ?
#
loop_
_entity_poly.entity_id
_entity_poly.type
_entity_poly.pdbx_seq_one_letter_code
_entity_poly.pdbx_strand_id
1 'polypeptide(L)'
;MKKFSKLLLAAAFATTVVTGVGCGSEATTDKPAAEAPKKEDAEKTYKAAFAAAVIAEEKMESQFTTVKGLEGDKEVTFAKPAKPKADALTFLGTYWDSALADKEYSALLGDKALLDQANKAIEALAKKNEKEFAAETEIAKADAIRANALTATAKYEDAKVEEKDGNYVLTYKGLTYTIKKDGNSYKVVGKEGTLAE
;
A
#
# COMPACT_ATOMS: atom_id res chain seq x y z
N MET A 1 -18.85 38.95 7.56
CA MET A 1 -19.96 38.03 7.21
C MET A 1 -19.75 36.74 7.98
N LYS A 2 -20.67 36.44 8.91
CA LYS A 2 -20.68 35.18 9.68
C LYS A 2 -21.46 34.13 8.87
N LYS A 3 -20.96 32.90 8.76
CA LYS A 3 -21.75 31.76 8.32
C LYS A 3 -21.64 30.66 9.38
N PHE A 4 -22.77 30.40 10.03
CA PHE A 4 -22.97 29.26 10.90
C PHE A 4 -23.95 28.29 10.24
N SER A 5 -23.60 27.01 10.42
CA SER A 5 -24.48 25.86 10.67
C SER A 5 -25.14 25.11 9.51
N LYS A 6 -25.28 23.80 9.86
CA LYS A 6 -26.14 22.72 9.35
C LYS A 6 -25.37 21.72 8.46
N LEU A 7 -25.41 20.42 8.68
CA LEU A 7 -26.24 19.58 9.57
C LEU A 7 -25.63 18.17 9.61
N LEU A 8 -25.90 17.46 10.71
CA LEU A 8 -25.79 16.01 10.84
C LEU A 8 -26.30 15.25 9.61
N LEU A 9 -25.63 14.15 9.27
CA LEU A 9 -26.29 13.01 8.64
C LEU A 9 -26.16 11.80 9.57
N ALA A 10 -27.17 11.63 10.41
CA ALA A 10 -27.51 10.35 11.00
C ALA A 10 -28.44 9.59 10.03
N ALA A 11 -28.10 8.35 9.73
CA ALA A 11 -29.01 7.33 9.20
C ALA A 11 -28.52 5.99 9.79
N ALA A 12 -29.08 5.55 10.92
CA ALA A 12 -30.30 4.76 11.00
C ALA A 12 -30.14 3.36 10.39
N PHE A 13 -29.61 2.43 11.19
CA PHE A 13 -30.02 1.03 11.13
C PHE A 13 -30.80 0.74 12.42
N ALA A 14 -32.12 0.83 12.32
CA ALA A 14 -33.05 0.36 13.33
C ALA A 14 -33.99 -0.65 12.64
N THR A 15 -33.80 -1.92 12.95
CA THR A 15 -34.73 -3.06 12.84
C THR A 15 -34.04 -4.16 13.64
N THR A 16 -34.56 -4.83 14.65
CA THR A 16 -35.90 -4.96 15.24
C THR A 16 -35.65 -5.64 16.59
N VAL A 17 -36.01 -5.02 17.72
CA VAL A 17 -36.12 -5.73 19.00
C VAL A 17 -37.56 -5.61 19.46
N VAL A 18 -38.35 -6.62 19.15
CA VAL A 18 -39.58 -6.91 19.88
C VAL A 18 -39.51 -8.38 20.24
N THR A 19 -39.24 -8.66 21.52
CA THR A 19 -40.06 -9.49 22.41
C THR A 19 -39.29 -9.76 23.70
N GLY A 20 -39.93 -9.53 24.84
CA GLY A 20 -39.51 -10.09 26.13
C GLY A 20 -39.10 -9.12 27.22
N VAL A 21 -40.00 -8.23 27.67
CA VAL A 21 -39.95 -7.77 29.08
C VAL A 21 -40.76 -8.77 29.89
N GLY A 22 -40.07 -9.68 30.57
CA GLY A 22 -40.57 -10.41 31.73
C GLY A 22 -39.96 -9.79 32.98
N CYS A 23 -40.81 -9.49 33.97
CA CYS A 23 -40.42 -9.10 35.33
C CYS A 23 -39.40 -10.05 35.95
N GLY A 24 -38.43 -9.53 36.70
CA GLY A 24 -37.65 -10.33 37.65
C GLY A 24 -36.30 -9.72 38.03
N SER A 25 -36.31 -8.98 39.13
CA SER A 25 -35.32 -8.97 40.23
C SER A 25 -33.81 -9.24 39.97
N GLU A 26 -33.04 -8.31 40.54
CA GLU A 26 -31.73 -8.46 41.19
C GLU A 26 -30.44 -8.29 40.38
N ALA A 27 -29.59 -7.44 40.98
CA ALA A 27 -28.33 -6.96 40.48
C ALA A 27 -27.24 -8.03 40.53
N THR A 28 -26.51 -8.19 39.43
CA THR A 28 -25.09 -8.52 39.47
C THR A 28 -24.37 -7.70 38.39
N THR A 29 -23.42 -6.90 38.84
CA THR A 29 -22.54 -6.06 38.01
C THR A 29 -21.51 -6.96 37.34
N ASP A 30 -21.90 -7.65 36.27
CA ASP A 30 -20.94 -8.32 35.39
C ASP A 30 -20.40 -7.31 34.39
N LYS A 31 -19.14 -6.94 34.61
CA LYS A 31 -18.26 -6.32 33.60
C LYS A 31 -18.38 -7.16 32.32
N PRO A 32 -18.75 -6.58 31.15
CA PRO A 32 -18.86 -7.39 29.95
C PRO A 32 -17.48 -7.95 29.63
N ALA A 33 -17.38 -9.29 29.66
CA ALA A 33 -16.27 -10.00 29.08
C ALA A 33 -16.18 -9.56 27.61
N ALA A 34 -14.98 -9.21 27.15
CA ALA A 34 -14.75 -8.91 25.75
C ALA A 34 -15.20 -10.13 24.94
N GLU A 35 -16.33 -10.02 24.26
CA GLU A 35 -16.79 -11.06 23.34
C GLU A 35 -15.66 -11.31 22.35
N ALA A 36 -15.27 -12.58 22.22
CA ALA A 36 -14.36 -12.99 21.17
C ALA A 36 -14.94 -12.49 19.83
N PRO A 37 -14.11 -11.88 18.95
CA PRO A 37 -14.62 -11.31 17.71
C PRO A 37 -15.38 -12.38 16.94
N LYS A 38 -16.60 -12.05 16.49
CA LYS A 38 -17.41 -12.98 15.70
C LYS A 38 -16.61 -13.36 14.46
N LYS A 39 -16.70 -14.63 14.04
CA LYS A 39 -15.94 -15.17 12.89
C LYS A 39 -16.10 -14.33 11.60
N GLU A 40 -17.25 -13.70 11.42
CA GLU A 40 -17.54 -12.79 10.30
C GLU A 40 -16.75 -11.46 10.37
N ASP A 41 -16.43 -10.99 11.58
CA ASP A 41 -15.63 -9.77 11.79
C ASP A 41 -14.14 -10.03 11.53
N ALA A 42 -13.66 -11.24 11.83
CA ALA A 42 -12.29 -11.66 11.55
C ALA A 42 -12.02 -11.73 10.04
N GLU A 43 -12.90 -12.36 9.26
CA GLU A 43 -12.73 -12.46 7.80
C GLU A 43 -12.74 -11.08 7.13
N LYS A 44 -13.63 -10.17 7.55
CA LYS A 44 -13.64 -8.77 7.07
C LYS A 44 -12.33 -8.06 7.38
N THR A 45 -11.81 -8.28 8.59
CA THR A 45 -10.53 -7.69 9.02
C THR A 45 -9.35 -8.24 8.22
N TYR A 46 -9.33 -9.54 7.92
CA TYR A 46 -8.28 -10.16 7.12
C TYR A 46 -8.32 -9.71 5.65
N LYS A 47 -9.51 -9.57 5.07
CA LYS A 47 -9.68 -8.97 3.74
C LYS A 47 -9.21 -7.51 3.72
N ALA A 48 -9.48 -6.76 4.79
CA ALA A 48 -8.98 -5.38 4.92
C ALA A 48 -7.46 -5.31 5.03
N ALA A 49 -6.83 -6.22 5.80
CA ALA A 49 -5.38 -6.32 5.88
C ALA A 49 -4.75 -6.68 4.52
N PHE A 50 -5.31 -7.67 3.81
CA PHE A 50 -4.89 -8.00 2.44
C PHE A 50 -4.98 -6.79 1.50
N ALA A 51 -6.14 -6.12 1.48
CA ALA A 51 -6.33 -4.93 0.65
C ALA A 51 -5.36 -3.80 1.00
N ALA A 52 -5.03 -3.63 2.29
CA ALA A 52 -4.06 -2.63 2.72
C ALA A 52 -2.65 -2.89 2.15
N ALA A 53 -2.20 -4.14 2.12
CA ALA A 53 -0.91 -4.47 1.48
C ALA A 53 -0.91 -4.20 -0.03
N VAL A 54 -1.98 -4.57 -0.73
CA VAL A 54 -2.14 -4.28 -2.17
C VAL A 54 -2.10 -2.78 -2.43
N ILE A 55 -2.86 -1.99 -1.65
CA ILE A 55 -2.89 -0.52 -1.77
C ILE A 55 -1.52 0.08 -1.46
N ALA A 56 -0.83 -0.42 -0.44
CA ALA A 56 0.48 0.07 -0.06
C ALA A 56 1.50 -0.09 -1.20
N GLU A 57 1.50 -1.23 -1.89
CA GLU A 57 2.35 -1.49 -3.07
C GLU A 57 1.94 -0.64 -4.27
N GLU A 58 0.64 -0.52 -4.56
CA GLU A 58 0.16 0.39 -5.62
C GLU A 58 0.62 1.83 -5.38
N LYS A 59 0.59 2.27 -4.12
CA LYS A 59 1.06 3.61 -3.74
C LYS A 59 2.57 3.73 -3.80
N MET A 60 3.34 2.67 -3.56
CA MET A 60 4.78 2.64 -3.81
C MET A 60 5.08 2.84 -5.30
N GLU A 61 4.43 2.05 -6.15
CA GLU A 61 4.58 2.12 -7.60
C GLU A 61 4.21 3.51 -8.14
N SER A 62 3.13 4.12 -7.64
CA SER A 62 2.66 5.43 -8.09
C SER A 62 3.63 6.58 -7.78
N GLN A 63 4.70 6.35 -7.02
CA GLN A 63 5.73 7.37 -6.80
C GLN A 63 6.69 7.50 -7.98
N PHE A 64 6.58 6.62 -8.98
CA PHE A 64 7.39 6.62 -10.17
C PHE A 64 6.57 6.97 -11.41
N THR A 65 7.20 7.66 -12.35
CA THR A 65 6.67 7.91 -13.70
C THR A 65 7.54 7.21 -14.72
N THR A 66 6.99 6.92 -15.90
CA THR A 66 7.74 6.30 -16.98
C THR A 66 8.46 7.34 -17.83
N VAL A 67 9.65 7.01 -18.28
CA VAL A 67 10.42 7.78 -19.26
C VAL A 67 10.92 6.84 -20.36
N LYS A 68 10.81 7.29 -21.61
CA LYS A 68 11.27 6.51 -22.77
C LYS A 68 12.69 6.89 -23.16
N GLY A 69 13.46 5.90 -23.60
CA GLY A 69 14.76 6.07 -24.23
C GLY A 69 14.89 5.19 -25.48
N LEU A 70 16.04 5.30 -26.15
CA LEU A 70 16.37 4.55 -27.35
C LEU A 70 17.71 3.82 -27.18
N GLU A 71 17.71 2.50 -27.31
CA GLU A 71 18.91 1.67 -27.37
C GLU A 71 19.05 1.10 -28.79
N GLY A 72 19.92 1.72 -29.60
CA GLY A 72 19.97 1.47 -31.03
C GLY A 72 18.70 1.98 -31.71
N ASP A 73 17.92 1.09 -32.32
CA ASP A 73 16.60 1.40 -32.90
C ASP A 73 15.42 0.99 -32.02
N LYS A 74 15.67 0.42 -30.83
CA LYS A 74 14.64 -0.10 -29.93
C LYS A 74 14.24 0.94 -28.89
N GLU A 75 12.93 1.16 -28.74
CA GLU A 75 12.41 1.92 -27.60
C GLU A 75 12.54 1.10 -26.32
N VAL A 76 13.08 1.72 -25.28
CA VAL A 76 13.20 1.16 -23.93
C VAL A 76 12.46 2.07 -22.95
N THR A 77 11.86 1.48 -21.90
CA THR A 77 11.13 2.22 -20.86
C THR A 77 11.87 2.11 -19.54
N PHE A 78 12.15 3.25 -18.93
CA PHE A 78 12.67 3.36 -17.58
C PHE A 78 11.62 3.99 -16.67
N ALA A 79 11.85 3.94 -15.36
CA ALA A 79 11.02 4.60 -14.39
C ALA A 79 11.84 5.61 -13.59
N LYS A 80 11.30 6.81 -13.38
CA LYS A 80 11.96 7.85 -12.59
C LYS A 80 11.07 8.33 -11.44
N PRO A 81 11.64 8.82 -10.34
CA PRO A 81 10.88 9.49 -9.29
C PRO A 81 9.97 10.59 -9.85
N ALA A 82 8.68 10.57 -9.47
CA ALA A 82 7.70 11.56 -9.90
C ALA A 82 7.84 12.90 -9.16
N LYS A 83 8.45 12.86 -7.98
CA LYS A 83 8.60 13.98 -7.04
C LYS A 83 9.82 13.74 -6.14
N PRO A 84 10.28 14.77 -5.39
CA PRO A 84 11.38 14.60 -4.46
C PRO A 84 11.11 13.47 -3.46
N LYS A 85 12.16 12.72 -3.12
CA LYS A 85 12.08 11.57 -2.20
C LYS A 85 11.36 11.91 -0.89
N ALA A 86 11.63 13.07 -0.29
CA ALA A 86 10.97 13.50 0.95
C ALA A 86 9.43 13.57 0.81
N ASP A 87 8.93 14.07 -0.31
CA ASP A 87 7.49 14.18 -0.59
C ASP A 87 6.87 12.83 -0.94
N ALA A 88 7.64 11.94 -1.56
CA ALA A 88 7.26 10.55 -1.76
C ALA A 88 7.13 9.82 -0.43
N LEU A 89 8.14 9.90 0.45
CA LEU A 89 8.13 9.25 1.75
C LEU A 89 7.05 9.80 2.69
N THR A 90 6.79 11.10 2.65
CA THR A 90 5.68 11.72 3.40
C THR A 90 4.33 11.12 2.99
N PHE A 91 4.11 10.94 1.69
CA PHE A 91 2.89 10.29 1.18
C PHE A 91 2.83 8.80 1.57
N LEU A 92 3.92 8.06 1.37
CA LEU A 92 4.00 6.63 1.66
C LEU A 92 3.84 6.32 3.15
N GLY A 93 4.23 7.24 4.04
CA GLY A 93 4.07 7.11 5.48
C GLY A 93 2.62 6.96 5.97
N THR A 94 1.62 7.13 5.09
CA THR A 94 0.21 6.80 5.40
C THR A 94 -0.11 5.31 5.23
N TYR A 95 0.66 4.58 4.43
CA TYR A 95 0.46 3.15 4.11
C TYR A 95 1.58 2.26 4.62
N TRP A 96 2.77 2.83 4.84
CA TRP A 96 3.98 2.15 5.27
C TRP A 96 4.51 2.76 6.56
N ASP A 97 5.24 1.97 7.35
CA ASP A 97 6.19 2.50 8.31
C ASP A 97 7.24 3.35 7.58
N SER A 98 7.62 4.49 8.16
CA SER A 98 8.48 5.46 7.48
C SER A 98 9.87 4.90 7.16
N ALA A 99 10.45 4.12 8.07
CA ALA A 99 11.78 3.53 7.85
C ALA A 99 11.70 2.40 6.81
N LEU A 100 10.62 1.61 6.85
CA LEU A 100 10.38 0.59 5.83
C LEU A 100 10.14 1.22 4.45
N ALA A 101 9.35 2.28 4.36
CA ALA A 101 9.10 3.00 3.12
C ALA A 101 10.38 3.51 2.48
N ASP A 102 11.28 4.10 3.28
CA ASP A 102 12.58 4.58 2.81
C ASP A 102 13.45 3.45 2.27
N LYS A 103 13.52 2.32 2.99
CA LYS A 103 14.25 1.13 2.58
C LYS A 103 13.74 0.58 1.25
N GLU A 104 12.43 0.34 1.14
CA GLU A 104 11.83 -0.24 -0.06
C GLU A 104 11.93 0.72 -1.26
N TYR A 105 11.64 2.00 -1.05
CA TYR A 105 11.77 3.02 -2.11
C TYR A 105 13.20 3.11 -2.64
N SER A 106 14.19 3.14 -1.73
CA SER A 106 15.60 3.23 -2.11
C SER A 106 16.11 1.97 -2.79
N ALA A 107 15.58 0.80 -2.44
CA ALA A 107 15.93 -0.47 -3.09
C ALA A 107 15.46 -0.55 -4.55
N LEU A 108 14.44 0.23 -4.94
CA LEU A 108 13.98 0.32 -6.32
C LEU A 108 14.87 1.19 -7.19
N LEU A 109 15.62 2.11 -6.59
CA LEU A 109 16.53 2.98 -7.33
C LEU A 109 17.73 2.17 -7.81
N GLY A 110 18.00 2.26 -9.10
CA GLY A 110 19.13 1.62 -9.73
C GLY A 110 20.46 2.26 -9.34
N ASP A 111 21.53 1.56 -9.71
CA ASP A 111 22.88 2.04 -9.51
C ASP A 111 23.30 3.10 -10.54
N LYS A 112 24.51 3.63 -10.37
CA LYS A 112 25.09 4.60 -11.29
C LYS A 112 25.22 4.06 -12.72
N ALA A 113 25.49 2.77 -12.89
CA ALA A 113 25.64 2.18 -14.22
C ALA A 113 24.31 2.18 -14.98
N LEU A 114 23.22 1.82 -14.32
CA LEU A 114 21.87 1.92 -14.88
C LEU A 114 21.51 3.37 -15.21
N LEU A 115 21.81 4.31 -14.31
CA LEU A 115 21.54 5.73 -14.54
C LEU A 115 22.27 6.26 -15.77
N ASP A 116 23.56 5.95 -15.90
CA ASP A 116 24.38 6.37 -17.04
C ASP A 116 23.88 5.74 -18.35
N GLN A 117 23.47 4.47 -18.32
CA GLN A 117 22.86 3.79 -19.47
C GLN A 117 21.54 4.46 -19.88
N ALA A 118 20.65 4.70 -18.91
CA ALA A 118 19.35 5.28 -19.19
C ALA A 118 19.46 6.71 -19.73
N ASN A 119 20.33 7.53 -19.15
CA ASN A 119 20.56 8.89 -19.63
C ASN A 119 21.07 8.91 -21.07
N LYS A 120 21.98 8.01 -21.45
CA LYS A 120 22.41 7.86 -22.86
C LYS A 120 21.24 7.49 -23.78
N ALA A 121 20.37 6.57 -23.35
CA ALA A 121 19.22 6.16 -24.13
C ALA A 121 18.18 7.29 -24.25
N ILE A 122 17.92 8.03 -23.19
CA ILE A 122 16.99 9.17 -23.16
C ILE A 122 17.54 10.30 -24.05
N GLU A 123 18.83 10.61 -23.95
CA GLU A 123 19.50 11.61 -24.81
C GLU A 123 19.41 11.23 -26.29
N ALA A 124 19.65 9.95 -26.63
CA ALA A 124 19.53 9.47 -28.01
C ALA A 124 18.11 9.68 -28.57
N LEU A 125 17.08 9.38 -27.76
CA LEU A 125 15.69 9.61 -28.15
C LEU A 125 15.35 11.11 -28.28
N ALA A 126 15.87 11.94 -27.37
CA ALA A 126 15.68 13.39 -27.42
C ALA A 126 16.31 13.99 -28.69
N LYS A 127 17.55 13.59 -29.04
CA LYS A 127 18.23 14.01 -30.27
C LYS A 127 17.46 13.59 -31.53
N LYS A 128 17.02 12.33 -31.60
CA LYS A 128 16.21 11.81 -32.74
C LYS A 128 14.91 12.62 -32.94
N ASN A 129 14.32 13.09 -31.85
CA ASN A 129 13.07 13.84 -31.86
C ASN A 129 13.25 15.36 -31.83
N GLU A 130 14.49 15.87 -31.96
CA GLU A 130 14.82 17.30 -31.89
C GLU A 130 14.30 17.99 -30.61
N LYS A 131 14.35 17.29 -29.46
CA LYS A 131 13.92 17.80 -28.15
C LYS A 131 15.11 18.12 -27.25
N GLU A 132 14.91 19.04 -26.31
CA GLU A 132 15.86 19.31 -25.24
C GLU A 132 16.04 18.08 -24.35
N PHE A 133 17.28 17.85 -23.91
CA PHE A 133 17.64 16.77 -23.01
C PHE A 133 18.08 17.33 -21.66
N ALA A 134 17.48 16.81 -20.59
CA ALA A 134 17.93 16.99 -19.23
C ALA A 134 18.27 15.61 -18.64
N ALA A 135 19.47 15.49 -18.07
CA ALA A 135 19.89 14.24 -17.45
C ALA A 135 19.09 13.98 -16.17
N GLU A 136 18.59 12.75 -16.03
CA GLU A 136 17.99 12.28 -14.80
C GLU A 136 19.09 12.03 -13.75
N THR A 137 18.75 12.24 -12.48
CA THR A 137 19.67 12.04 -11.35
C THR A 137 19.42 10.73 -10.60
N GLU A 138 18.24 10.15 -10.77
CA GLU A 138 17.80 8.90 -10.17
C GLU A 138 16.92 8.15 -11.18
N ILE A 139 17.07 6.83 -11.24
CA ILE A 139 16.25 6.00 -12.12
C ILE A 139 16.06 4.61 -11.52
N ALA A 140 14.96 3.96 -11.85
CA ALA A 140 14.62 2.60 -11.50
C ALA A 140 14.39 1.77 -12.77
N LYS A 141 14.54 0.44 -12.66
CA LYS A 141 14.06 -0.48 -13.70
C LYS A 141 12.55 -0.58 -13.59
N ALA A 142 11.82 -0.30 -14.68
CA ALA A 142 10.36 -0.37 -14.69
C ALA A 142 9.84 -1.74 -14.22
N ASP A 143 10.50 -2.82 -14.64
CA ASP A 143 10.12 -4.19 -14.25
C ASP A 143 10.40 -4.48 -12.77
N ALA A 144 11.46 -3.89 -12.20
CA ALA A 144 11.83 -4.13 -10.79
C ALA A 144 10.80 -3.54 -9.81
N ILE A 145 10.09 -2.47 -10.21
CA ILE A 145 9.03 -1.87 -9.41
C ILE A 145 7.91 -2.88 -9.12
N ARG A 146 7.64 -3.81 -10.05
CA ARG A 146 6.56 -4.78 -9.93
C ARG A 146 7.03 -6.21 -9.61
N ALA A 147 8.29 -6.54 -9.89
CA ALA A 147 8.82 -7.89 -9.81
C ALA A 147 8.72 -8.53 -8.41
N ASN A 148 8.69 -7.72 -7.34
CA ASN A 148 8.62 -8.20 -5.97
C ASN A 148 7.56 -7.48 -5.13
N ALA A 149 6.33 -7.38 -5.67
CA ALA A 149 5.23 -6.66 -5.04
C ALA A 149 3.91 -7.43 -5.14
N LEU A 150 3.09 -7.34 -4.10
CA LEU A 150 1.69 -7.78 -4.14
C LEU A 150 0.88 -6.81 -5.01
N THR A 151 0.45 -7.25 -6.19
CA THR A 151 -0.26 -6.38 -7.15
C THR A 151 -1.78 -6.51 -7.04
N ALA A 152 -2.51 -5.60 -7.72
CA ALA A 152 -3.97 -5.65 -7.81
C ALA A 152 -4.54 -6.93 -8.47
N THR A 153 -3.69 -7.74 -9.12
CA THR A 153 -4.10 -9.04 -9.67
C THR A 153 -4.05 -10.17 -8.65
N ALA A 154 -3.43 -9.94 -7.49
CA ALA A 154 -3.40 -10.91 -6.40
C ALA A 154 -4.81 -11.11 -5.84
N LYS A 155 -5.15 -12.37 -5.57
CA LYS A 155 -6.44 -12.76 -5.02
C LYS A 155 -6.29 -13.08 -3.54
N TYR A 156 -7.28 -12.68 -2.74
CA TYR A 156 -7.28 -12.95 -1.31
C TYR A 156 -7.27 -14.46 -1.01
N GLU A 157 -7.92 -15.25 -1.87
CA GLU A 157 -8.01 -16.70 -1.76
C GLU A 157 -6.65 -17.41 -1.88
N ASP A 158 -5.69 -16.76 -2.54
CA ASP A 158 -4.31 -17.26 -2.70
C ASP A 158 -3.39 -16.79 -1.55
N ALA A 159 -3.93 -16.00 -0.61
CA ALA A 159 -3.20 -15.43 0.51
C ALA A 159 -3.60 -16.10 1.82
N LYS A 160 -2.63 -16.19 2.72
CA LYS A 160 -2.86 -16.57 4.13
C LYS A 160 -2.75 -15.30 4.97
N VAL A 161 -3.79 -14.99 5.75
CA VAL A 161 -3.77 -13.88 6.71
C VAL A 161 -4.04 -14.42 8.10
N GLU A 162 -3.15 -14.11 9.03
CA GLU A 162 -3.24 -14.56 10.43
C GLU A 162 -2.96 -13.38 11.36
N GLU A 163 -3.62 -13.35 12.51
CA GLU A 163 -3.27 -12.42 13.57
C GLU A 163 -2.14 -13.00 14.42
N LYS A 164 -1.06 -12.23 14.59
CA LYS A 164 0.12 -12.62 15.36
C LYS A 164 0.72 -11.40 16.03
N ASP A 165 0.98 -11.50 17.34
CA ASP A 165 1.63 -10.47 18.14
C ASP A 165 0.95 -9.08 18.02
N GLY A 166 -0.37 -9.05 17.91
CA GLY A 166 -1.17 -7.82 17.74
C GLY A 166 -1.10 -7.20 16.33
N ASN A 167 -0.53 -7.90 15.35
CA ASN A 167 -0.48 -7.50 13.95
C ASN A 167 -1.16 -8.55 13.06
N TYR A 168 -1.38 -8.21 11.79
CA TYR A 168 -1.81 -9.15 10.76
C TYR A 168 -0.61 -9.53 9.90
N VAL A 169 -0.31 -10.82 9.85
CA VAL A 169 0.72 -11.39 8.99
C VAL A 169 0.05 -11.94 7.75
N LEU A 170 0.37 -11.34 6.61
CA LEU A 170 -0.11 -11.73 5.29
C LEU A 170 1.02 -12.45 4.55
N THR A 171 0.80 -13.70 4.15
CA THR A 171 1.72 -14.46 3.30
C THR A 171 1.07 -14.70 1.94
N TYR A 172 1.78 -14.36 0.86
CA TYR A 172 1.35 -14.55 -0.52
C TYR A 172 2.55 -14.98 -1.38
N LYS A 173 2.52 -16.20 -1.90
CA LYS A 173 3.54 -16.74 -2.84
C LYS A 173 4.99 -16.43 -2.44
N GLY A 174 5.36 -16.66 -1.19
CA GLY A 174 6.72 -16.42 -0.68
C GLY A 174 6.99 -15.00 -0.14
N LEU A 175 6.15 -14.01 -0.48
CA LEU A 175 6.16 -12.72 0.19
C LEU A 175 5.41 -12.78 1.51
N THR A 176 5.96 -12.12 2.52
CA THR A 176 5.30 -11.92 3.82
C THR A 176 5.25 -10.43 4.15
N TYR A 177 4.06 -9.95 4.48
CA TYR A 177 3.79 -8.60 4.95
C TYR A 177 3.34 -8.65 6.41
N THR A 178 3.89 -7.77 7.24
CA THR A 178 3.36 -7.51 8.58
C THR A 178 2.59 -6.20 8.55
N ILE A 179 1.32 -6.25 8.96
CA ILE A 179 0.37 -5.15 8.83
C ILE A 179 -0.16 -4.80 10.20
N LYS A 180 0.10 -3.57 10.62
CA LYS A 180 -0.40 -3.03 11.88
C LYS A 180 -1.71 -2.29 11.64
N LYS A 181 -2.69 -2.53 12.50
CA LYS A 181 -3.94 -1.76 12.52
C LYS A 181 -3.86 -0.69 13.60
N ASP A 182 -3.97 0.57 13.18
CA ASP A 182 -3.98 1.73 14.06
C ASP A 182 -5.35 2.41 13.94
N GLY A 183 -6.26 2.05 14.86
CA GLY A 183 -7.65 2.46 14.83
C GLY A 183 -8.38 1.94 13.57
N ASN A 184 -8.77 2.86 12.69
CA ASN A 184 -9.43 2.54 11.41
C ASN A 184 -8.45 2.45 10.23
N SER A 185 -7.15 2.61 10.47
CA SER A 185 -6.11 2.58 9.44
C SER A 185 -5.29 1.30 9.52
N TYR A 186 -4.72 0.90 8.38
CA TYR A 186 -3.79 -0.23 8.26
C TYR A 186 -2.49 0.28 7.66
N LYS A 187 -1.37 -0.21 8.18
CA LYS A 187 -0.03 0.18 7.76
C LYS A 187 0.88 -1.03 7.65
N VAL A 188 1.62 -1.14 6.55
CA VAL A 188 2.67 -2.15 6.39
C VAL A 188 3.88 -1.75 7.22
N VAL A 189 4.22 -2.58 8.20
CA VAL A 189 5.34 -2.35 9.12
C VAL A 189 6.47 -3.38 8.94
N GLY A 190 6.25 -4.40 8.11
CA GLY A 190 7.28 -5.35 7.71
C GLY A 190 6.99 -5.91 6.32
N LYS A 191 8.05 -6.17 5.56
CA LYS A 191 8.03 -6.90 4.28
C LYS A 191 9.25 -7.78 4.20
N GLU A 192 9.04 -9.06 3.94
CA GLU A 192 10.08 -10.08 3.90
C GLU A 192 9.81 -11.09 2.77
N GLY A 193 10.87 -11.78 2.36
CA GLY A 193 10.81 -12.77 1.29
C GLY A 193 10.79 -12.15 -0.10
N THR A 194 10.59 -13.02 -1.10
CA THR A 194 10.44 -12.65 -2.50
C THR A 194 9.28 -13.43 -3.12
N LEU A 195 8.67 -12.88 -4.17
CA LEU A 195 7.70 -13.64 -4.97
C LEU A 195 8.40 -14.89 -5.53
N ALA A 196 7.87 -16.05 -5.17
CA ALA A 196 8.23 -17.31 -5.79
C ALA A 196 7.55 -17.38 -7.16
N GLU A 197 8.32 -17.73 -8.19
CA GLU A 197 7.82 -18.04 -9.54
C GLU A 197 6.91 -19.28 -9.56
#